data_AF-A0A410VFQ4-F1
#
_entry.id   AF-A0A410VFQ4-F1
#
_cell.length_a   1.000
_cell.length_b   1.000
_cell.length_c   1.000
_cell.angle_alpha   90.00
_cell.angle_beta   90.00
_cell.angle_gamma   90.00
#
_symmetry.space_group_name_H-M   'P 1'
#
loop_
_entity.id
_entity.type
_entity.pdbx_description
1 polymer ?
#
loop_
_entity_poly.entity_id
_entity_poly.type
_entity_poly.pdbx_seq_one_letter_code
_entity_poly.pdbx_strand_id
1 'polypeptide(L)' 'MNDERKSSKAGERAAEGLRQAASKEEAKNESKMGHDLAKGADRFEERSKSSDGKSAGEKQKD' A
#
# COMPACT_ATOMS: atom_id res chain seq x y z
N MET A 1 10.28 -21.54 16.72
CA MET A 1 9.22 -21.10 15.79
C MET A 1 9.84 -20.90 14.42
N ASN A 2 9.82 -21.91 13.56
CA ASN A 2 10.24 -21.81 12.16
C ASN A 2 9.25 -22.64 11.34
N ASP A 3 8.02 -22.13 11.23
CA ASP A 3 7.11 -22.58 10.18
C ASP A 3 7.52 -21.86 8.89
N GLU A 4 8.51 -22.43 8.20
CA GLU A 4 8.70 -22.15 6.78
C GLU A 4 7.43 -22.61 6.05
N ARG A 5 6.44 -21.72 5.97
CA ARG A 5 5.25 -21.90 5.14
C ARG A 5 5.72 -22.00 3.69
N LYS A 6 6.00 -23.22 3.22
CA LYS A 6 6.39 -23.46 1.83
C LYS A 6 5.26 -22.96 0.95
N SER A 7 5.50 -21.87 0.21
CA SER A 7 4.57 -21.40 -0.80
C SER A 7 4.35 -22.54 -1.79
N SER A 8 3.10 -22.96 -1.96
CA SER A 8 2.78 -23.90 -3.03
C SER A 8 2.87 -23.16 -4.37
N LYS A 9 3.17 -23.88 -5.46
CA LYS A 9 3.12 -23.30 -6.82
C LYS A 9 1.77 -22.64 -7.13
N ALA A 10 0.69 -23.16 -6.54
CA ALA A 10 -0.63 -22.54 -6.62
C ALA A 10 -0.71 -21.21 -5.85
N GLY A 11 -0.13 -21.16 -4.64
CA GLY A 11 -0.05 -19.93 -3.84
C GLY A 11 0.79 -18.83 -4.51
N GLU A 12 1.89 -19.18 -5.16
CA GLU A 12 2.72 -18.22 -5.91
C GLU A 12 1.96 -17.62 -7.09
N ARG A 13 1.28 -18.46 -7.89
CA ARG A 13 0.45 -18.00 -9.00
C ARG A 13 -0.71 -17.13 -8.54
N ALA A 14 -1.37 -17.49 -7.43
CA ALA A 14 -2.43 -16.68 -6.85
C ALA A 14 -1.90 -15.31 -6.39
N ALA A 15 -0.74 -15.28 -5.71
CA ALA A 15 -0.11 -14.04 -5.27
C ALA A 15 0.33 -13.17 -6.46
N GLU A 16 0.83 -13.76 -7.53
CA GLU A 16 1.15 -13.05 -8.77
C GLU A 16 -0.11 -12.45 -9.42
N GLY A 17 -1.18 -13.24 -9.54
CA GLY A 17 -2.45 -12.76 -10.07
C GLY A 17 -3.04 -11.59 -9.27
N LEU A 18 -2.98 -11.68 -7.93
CA LEU A 18 -3.40 -10.59 -7.04
C LEU A 18 -2.56 -9.33 -7.23
N ARG A 19 -1.23 -9.45 -7.34
CA ARG A 19 -0.34 -8.32 -7.60
C ARG A 19 -0.67 -7.64 -8.93
N GLN A 20 -0.83 -8.42 -10.00
CA GLN A 20 -1.17 -7.88 -11.32
C GLN A 20 -2.54 -7.17 -11.33
N ALA A 21 -3.55 -7.75 -10.66
CA ALA A 21 -4.87 -7.13 -10.55
C ALA A 21 -4.81 -5.80 -9.79
N ALA A 22 -4.10 -5.75 -8.65
CA ALA A 22 -3.90 -4.54 -7.88
C ALA A 22 -3.20 -3.44 -8.70
N SER A 23 -2.11 -3.77 -9.40
CA SER A 23 -1.40 -2.79 -10.24
C SER A 23 -2.27 -2.22 -11.37
N LYS A 24 -3.14 -3.04 -11.98
CA LYS A 24 -4.09 -2.55 -13.00
C LYS A 24 -5.12 -1.59 -12.43
N GLU A 25 -5.62 -1.88 -11.24
CA GLU A 25 -6.58 -1.02 -10.57
C GLU A 25 -5.95 0.29 -10.09
N GLU A 26 -4.73 0.23 -9.54
CA GLU A 26 -3.94 1.42 -9.18
C GLU A 26 -3.76 2.34 -10.38
N ALA A 27 -3.25 1.83 -11.51
CA ALA A 27 -3.04 2.64 -12.72
C ALA A 27 -4.35 3.27 -13.24
N LYS A 28 -5.47 2.54 -13.14
CA LYS A 28 -6.80 3.07 -13.49
C LYS A 28 -7.23 4.20 -12.56
N ASN A 29 -6.95 4.11 -11.28
CA ASN A 29 -7.30 5.16 -10.33
C ASN A 29 -6.38 6.38 -10.47
N GLU A 30 -5.07 6.17 -10.62
CA GLU A 30 -4.08 7.24 -10.84
C GLU A 30 -4.42 8.05 -12.11
N SER A 31 -4.74 7.37 -13.21
CA SER A 31 -5.19 8.04 -14.45
C SER A 31 -6.49 8.83 -14.29
N LYS A 32 -7.41 8.40 -13.42
CA LYS A 32 -8.65 9.14 -13.13
C LYS A 32 -8.43 10.35 -12.23
N MET A 33 -7.53 10.24 -11.24
CA MET A 33 -7.23 11.34 -10.31
C MET A 33 -6.28 12.37 -10.93
N GLY A 34 -5.53 11.98 -11.96
CA GLY A 34 -4.55 12.86 -12.62
C GLY A 34 -3.23 12.98 -11.86
N HIS A 35 -3.00 12.13 -10.85
CA HIS A 35 -1.74 12.00 -10.12
C HIS A 35 -1.53 10.57 -9.63
N ASP A 36 -0.27 10.23 -9.33
CA ASP A 36 0.09 8.94 -8.74
C ASP A 36 -0.41 8.84 -7.30
N LEU A 37 -0.73 7.62 -6.84
CA LEU A 37 -1.17 7.40 -5.46
C LEU A 37 0.05 7.44 -4.53
N ALA A 38 -0.10 8.10 -3.37
CA ALA A 38 0.89 8.00 -2.31
C ALA A 38 0.99 6.54 -1.83
N LYS A 39 2.23 6.05 -1.71
CA LYS A 39 2.53 4.66 -1.32
C LYS A 39 3.55 4.63 -0.18
N GLY A 40 3.59 3.53 0.56
CA GLY A 40 4.56 3.35 1.65
C GLY A 40 4.53 4.48 2.69
N ALA A 41 5.69 5.10 2.92
CA ALA A 41 5.86 6.18 3.90
C ALA A 41 5.03 7.42 3.55
N ASP A 42 4.93 7.78 2.27
CA ASP A 42 4.17 8.96 1.84
C ASP A 42 2.68 8.80 2.14
N ARG A 43 2.13 7.59 1.92
CA ARG A 43 0.74 7.27 2.29
C ARG A 43 0.51 7.36 3.79
N PHE A 44 1.51 6.94 4.58
CA PHE A 44 1.43 7.00 6.04
C PHE A 44 1.43 8.46 6.53
N GLU A 45 2.24 9.32 5.93
CA GLU A 45 2.23 10.75 6.21
C GLU A 45 0.93 11.43 5.79
N GLU A 46 0.41 11.11 4.59
CA GLU A 46 -0.88 11.63 4.12
C GLU A 46 -2.02 11.24 5.07
N ARG A 47 -2.07 9.96 5.46
CA ARG A 47 -3.06 9.44 6.42
C ARG A 47 -2.90 10.06 7.81
N SER A 48 -1.68 10.37 8.22
CA SER A 48 -1.46 11.09 9.49
C SER A 48 -2.08 12.48 9.40
N LYS A 49 -1.80 13.21 8.33
CA LYS A 49 -2.31 14.57 8.10
C LYS A 49 -3.81 14.63 7.86
N SER A 50 -4.43 13.57 7.35
CA SER A 50 -5.86 13.59 7.03
C SER A 50 -6.77 13.76 8.25
N SER A 51 -6.28 13.46 9.46
CA SER A 51 -7.09 13.53 10.68
C SER A 51 -7.14 14.92 11.30
N ASP A 52 -6.01 15.62 11.34
CA ASP A 52 -5.81 16.85 12.13
C ASP A 52 -4.76 17.79 11.49
N GLY A 53 -4.34 17.51 10.27
CA GLY A 53 -3.32 18.26 9.54
C GLY A 53 -1.87 17.96 9.93
N LYS A 54 -1.62 17.19 11.00
CA LYS A 54 -0.27 16.95 11.52
C LYS A 54 0.40 15.72 10.90
N SER A 55 1.71 15.82 10.63
CA SER A 55 2.54 14.69 10.21
C SER A 55 2.65 13.63 11.30
N ALA A 56 3.08 12.41 10.93
CA ALA A 56 3.24 11.34 11.91
C ALA A 56 4.26 11.70 12.99
N GLY A 57 5.36 12.36 12.60
CA GLY A 57 6.41 12.79 13.51
C GLY A 57 6.01 13.93 14.45
N GLU A 58 5.08 14.79 14.04
CA GLU A 58 4.52 15.82 14.92
C GLU A 58 3.66 15.20 16.03
N LYS A 59 2.81 14.23 15.68
CA LYS A 59 1.93 13.55 16.64
C LYS A 59 2.66 12.74 17.71
N GLN A 60 3.89 12.30 17.44
CA GLN A 60 4.69 11.58 18.44
C GLN A 60 5.22 12.48 19.55
N LYS A 61 5.11 13.80 19.39
CA LYS A 61 5.61 14.81 20.34
C LYS A 61 4.49 15.48 21.14
N ASP A 62 3.25 15.26 20.73
CA ASP A 62 2.03 15.75 21.40
C ASP A 62 1.59 14.77 22.50
#